data_AF-A9V5U0-F1
#
_entry.id   AF-A9V5U0-F1
#
_cell.length_a   1.000
_cell.length_b   1.000
_cell.length_c   1.000
_cell.angle_alpha   90.00
_cell.angle_beta   90.00
_cell.angle_gamma   90.00
#
_symmetry.space_group_name_H-M   'P 1'
#
loop_
_entity.id
_entity.type
_entity.pdbx_description
1 polymer ?
#
loop_
_entity_poly.entity_id
_entity_poly.type
_entity_poly.pdbx_seq_one_letter_code
_entity_poly.pdbx_strand_id
1 'polypeptide(L)'
;MLSRFAMSALAVAALLLCLASSGRVSAAELDEVIYLDTIHGRIVIRTYPEYAPRHVERITELVKAGFYDGIVWHRVMEGFVAQAGDPLGKGYGGTGITIDAEFNNRSHHTGTVNMARANDPNSADSQFSIMYVHNGFLDHRYTVWGQVLGGFDAVNKLKKAKPHSPGGQVEDPDVIVKMRLPAEVEQTCVDTDPKCEYWARPGETGYGGRHSIGECQKNPDFMNKACPVSCGQCQVLEKANIPCTNLYRQCTDWATPGHTSAEGECVNNAKWMKRNCKLSCDPACQAA
;
A
#
# COMPACT_ATOMS: atom_id res chain seq x y z
N MET A 1 75.19 7.26 3.95
CA MET A 1 74.75 7.01 5.34
C MET A 1 73.31 7.49 5.47
N LEU A 2 72.45 6.65 6.05
CA LEU A 2 71.07 6.91 6.53
C LEU A 2 70.00 7.05 5.40
N SER A 3 69.26 5.99 5.06
CA SER A 3 68.04 5.47 5.73
C SER A 3 66.87 6.46 5.60
N ARG A 4 65.70 6.12 5.04
CA ARG A 4 64.63 5.32 5.66
C ARG A 4 63.49 5.13 4.63
N PHE A 5 63.08 3.90 4.28
CA PHE A 5 61.89 3.24 4.83
C PHE A 5 60.76 4.20 5.24
N ALA A 6 59.78 4.44 4.35
CA ALA A 6 58.38 4.79 4.68
C ALA A 6 57.53 4.92 3.40
N MET A 7 57.54 3.92 2.51
CA MET A 7 56.40 3.72 1.60
C MET A 7 55.60 2.56 2.18
N SER A 8 54.27 2.66 2.16
CA SER A 8 53.28 1.65 2.58
C SER A 8 52.68 1.85 3.99
N ALA A 9 51.88 2.91 4.20
CA ALA A 9 50.94 2.95 5.34
C ALA A 9 49.73 3.90 5.18
N LEU A 10 49.31 4.27 3.97
CA LEU A 10 48.24 5.29 3.81
C LEU A 10 47.11 4.96 2.81
N ALA A 11 46.98 3.72 2.34
CA ALA A 11 45.97 3.38 1.34
C ALA A 11 45.00 2.24 1.72
N VAL A 12 44.95 1.79 2.98
CA VAL A 12 44.09 0.64 3.37
C VAL A 12 43.15 0.95 4.56
N ALA A 13 43.13 2.17 5.09
CA ALA A 13 42.22 2.57 6.17
C ALA A 13 40.90 3.21 5.68
N ALA A 14 40.51 2.98 4.42
CA ALA A 14 39.17 3.31 3.91
C ALA A 14 38.32 2.05 3.68
N LEU A 15 38.70 0.93 4.30
CA LEU A 15 37.87 -0.25 4.42
C LEU A 15 36.89 -0.05 5.58
N LEU A 16 35.60 -0.09 5.28
CA LEU A 16 34.50 -0.41 6.21
C LEU A 16 34.09 0.66 7.22
N LEU A 17 33.64 1.83 6.74
CA LEU A 17 32.47 2.43 7.37
C LEU A 17 31.23 2.02 6.57
N CYS A 18 30.45 1.15 7.21
CA CYS A 18 29.03 0.91 6.97
C CYS A 18 28.30 2.21 6.52
N LEU A 19 27.35 2.18 5.60
CA LEU A 19 26.17 1.34 5.71
C LEU A 19 25.78 0.75 4.35
N ALA A 20 25.71 -0.58 4.31
CA ALA A 20 24.62 -1.20 3.60
C ALA A 20 23.34 -0.66 4.24
N SER A 21 22.66 0.28 3.58
CA SER A 21 21.26 0.54 3.82
C SER A 21 20.49 -0.69 3.35
N SER A 22 20.54 -1.76 4.15
CA SER A 22 19.52 -2.78 4.14
C SER A 22 18.19 -2.04 4.21
N GLY A 23 17.33 -2.21 3.21
CA GLY A 23 16.04 -1.54 3.07
C GLY A 23 15.12 -1.80 4.25
N ARG A 24 15.37 -1.12 5.37
CA ARG A 24 14.44 -0.98 6.47
C ARG A 24 13.54 0.17 6.10
N VAL A 25 12.39 -0.17 5.54
CA VAL A 25 11.24 0.73 5.50
C VAL A 25 11.02 1.23 6.92
N SER A 26 11.07 2.54 7.12
CA SER A 26 10.91 3.11 8.45
C SER A 26 9.47 2.91 8.95
N ALA A 27 9.25 2.89 10.27
CA ALA A 27 7.90 2.85 10.82
C ALA A 27 7.02 4.00 10.28
N ALA A 28 7.63 5.17 10.01
CA ALA A 28 6.95 6.31 9.39
C ALA A 28 6.50 6.03 7.95
N GLU A 29 7.23 5.24 7.16
CA GLU A 29 6.82 4.85 5.81
C GLU A 29 5.69 3.80 5.82
N LEU A 30 5.55 3.03 6.91
CA LEU A 30 4.42 2.11 7.10
C LEU A 30 3.15 2.83 7.59
N ASP A 31 3.30 3.95 8.33
CA ASP A 31 2.19 4.80 8.75
C ASP A 31 1.55 5.58 7.56
N GLU A 32 2.24 5.64 6.42
CA GLU A 32 1.74 6.26 5.19
C GLU A 32 0.90 5.31 4.32
N VAL A 33 0.61 4.09 4.76
CA VAL A 33 -0.14 3.11 3.96
C VAL A 33 -1.50 2.81 4.57
N ILE A 34 -2.50 2.60 3.70
CA ILE A 34 -3.82 2.09 4.07
C ILE A 34 -4.10 0.80 3.30
N TYR A 35 -4.59 -0.20 4.01
CA TYR A 35 -5.14 -1.42 3.42
C TYR A 35 -6.65 -1.32 3.31
N LEU A 36 -7.16 -1.51 2.10
CA LEU A 36 -8.58 -1.55 1.80
C LEU A 36 -8.90 -2.94 1.22
N ASP A 37 -9.57 -3.76 2.01
CA ASP A 37 -10.00 -5.10 1.64
C ASP A 37 -11.37 -5.04 0.95
N THR A 38 -11.50 -5.73 -0.18
CA THR A 38 -12.76 -5.94 -0.91
C THR A 38 -12.99 -7.44 -1.07
N ILE A 39 -14.17 -7.84 -1.54
CA ILE A 39 -14.43 -9.24 -1.93
C ILE A 39 -13.54 -9.72 -3.09
N HIS A 40 -12.94 -8.80 -3.84
CA HIS A 40 -12.09 -9.08 -5.01
C HIS A 40 -10.59 -9.10 -4.67
N GLY A 41 -10.23 -8.79 -3.42
CA GLY A 41 -8.85 -8.71 -2.94
C GLY A 41 -8.53 -7.39 -2.23
N ARG A 42 -7.28 -7.29 -1.77
CA ARG A 42 -6.74 -6.10 -1.09
C ARG A 42 -6.25 -5.06 -2.08
N ILE A 43 -6.61 -3.81 -1.83
CA ILE A 43 -6.06 -2.59 -2.43
C ILE A 43 -5.12 -1.95 -1.41
N VAL A 44 -3.91 -1.59 -1.84
CA VAL A 44 -2.91 -0.92 -1.01
C VAL A 44 -2.76 0.52 -1.49
N ILE A 45 -3.04 1.48 -0.60
CA ILE A 45 -3.00 2.90 -0.91
C ILE A 45 -1.85 3.53 -0.13
N ARG A 46 -0.93 4.19 -0.83
CA ARG A 46 -0.01 5.15 -0.22
C ARG A 46 -0.72 6.48 -0.04
N THR A 47 -0.61 7.06 1.13
CA THR A 47 -1.07 8.41 1.47
C THR A 47 0.03 9.44 1.20
N TYR A 48 -0.37 10.69 1.04
CA TYR A 48 0.49 11.81 0.66
C TYR A 48 0.39 12.97 1.67
N PRO A 49 0.83 12.78 2.93
CA PRO A 49 0.75 13.81 3.97
C PRO A 49 1.55 15.08 3.61
N GLU A 50 2.57 14.95 2.76
CA GLU A 50 3.37 16.07 2.25
C GLU A 50 2.62 16.96 1.25
N TYR A 51 1.51 16.46 0.66
CA TYR A 51 0.69 17.19 -0.32
C TYR A 51 -0.70 17.56 0.18
N ALA A 52 -1.28 16.76 1.07
CA ALA A 52 -2.63 16.95 1.60
C ALA A 52 -2.73 16.50 3.07
N PRO A 53 -2.01 17.15 4.00
CA PRO A 53 -1.91 16.72 5.38
C PRO A 53 -3.26 16.62 6.09
N ARG A 54 -4.17 17.59 5.89
CA ARG A 54 -5.49 17.58 6.55
C ARG A 54 -6.38 16.47 6.00
N HIS A 55 -6.28 16.17 4.70
CA HIS A 55 -7.03 15.05 4.12
C HIS A 55 -6.49 13.71 4.58
N VAL A 56 -5.17 13.54 4.65
CA VAL A 56 -4.56 12.29 5.15
C VAL A 56 -4.91 12.08 6.62
N GLU A 57 -4.82 13.12 7.45
CA GLU A 57 -5.27 13.09 8.85
C GLU A 57 -6.74 12.66 8.93
N ARG A 58 -7.62 13.31 8.17
CA ARG A 58 -9.06 13.00 8.16
C ARG A 58 -9.36 11.55 7.75
N ILE A 59 -8.74 11.07 6.67
CA ILE A 59 -8.91 9.68 6.23
C ILE A 59 -8.41 8.73 7.32
N THR A 60 -7.27 9.02 7.92
CA THR A 60 -6.67 8.19 8.97
C THR A 60 -7.59 8.08 10.20
N GLU A 61 -8.19 9.20 10.64
CA GLU A 61 -9.18 9.19 11.73
C GLU A 61 -10.37 8.28 11.42
N LEU A 62 -10.92 8.39 10.20
CA LEU A 62 -12.07 7.61 9.77
C LEU A 62 -11.75 6.12 9.64
N VAL A 63 -10.56 5.79 9.14
CA VAL A 63 -10.05 4.42 9.08
C VAL A 63 -9.92 3.83 10.48
N LYS A 64 -9.28 4.53 11.42
CA LYS A 64 -9.13 4.10 12.83
C LYS A 64 -10.48 3.91 13.53
N ALA A 65 -11.47 4.72 13.16
CA ALA A 65 -12.84 4.61 13.67
C ALA A 65 -13.65 3.46 13.03
N GLY A 66 -13.09 2.72 12.07
CA GLY A 66 -13.81 1.68 11.31
C GLY A 66 -14.94 2.24 10.43
N PHE A 67 -14.93 3.53 10.12
CA PHE A 67 -16.03 4.21 9.42
C PHE A 67 -16.31 3.62 8.04
N TYR A 68 -15.26 3.22 7.32
CA TYR A 68 -15.36 2.73 5.95
C TYR A 68 -15.85 1.28 5.83
N ASP A 69 -15.88 0.52 6.92
CA ASP A 69 -16.26 -0.88 6.91
C ASP A 69 -17.76 -1.02 6.53
N GLY A 70 -18.03 -1.77 5.46
CA GLY A 70 -19.37 -1.95 4.90
C GLY A 70 -19.84 -0.80 3.98
N ILE A 71 -19.06 0.27 3.81
CA ILE A 71 -19.43 1.35 2.88
C ILE A 71 -19.35 0.84 1.43
N VAL A 72 -20.38 1.20 0.65
CA VAL A 72 -20.51 0.77 -0.75
C VAL A 72 -19.72 1.64 -1.73
N TRP A 73 -19.31 1.00 -2.82
CA TRP A 73 -18.84 1.66 -4.05
C TRP A 73 -20.04 2.15 -4.87
N HIS A 74 -20.71 3.19 -4.38
CA HIS A 74 -21.99 3.67 -4.92
C HIS A 74 -21.89 4.23 -6.34
N ARG A 75 -20.69 4.63 -6.78
CA ARG A 75 -20.46 5.19 -8.11
C ARG A 75 -19.19 4.63 -8.74
N VAL A 76 -19.35 3.83 -9.80
CA VAL A 76 -18.23 3.19 -10.51
C VAL A 76 -18.44 3.35 -12.01
N MET A 77 -17.64 4.21 -12.63
CA MET A 77 -17.68 4.51 -14.05
C MET A 77 -16.42 3.97 -14.71
N GLU A 78 -16.58 2.95 -15.54
CA GLU A 78 -15.47 2.41 -16.33
C GLU A 78 -14.86 3.51 -17.21
N GLY A 79 -13.53 3.63 -17.16
CA GLY A 79 -12.84 4.71 -17.86
C GLY A 79 -12.91 6.07 -17.17
N PHE A 80 -13.38 6.15 -15.92
CA PHE A 80 -13.30 7.38 -15.14
C PHE A 80 -12.86 7.14 -13.69
N VAL A 81 -13.77 6.75 -12.79
CA VAL A 81 -13.48 6.58 -11.35
C VAL A 81 -14.31 5.48 -10.71
N ALA A 82 -13.77 4.90 -9.63
CA ALA A 82 -14.53 4.18 -8.60
C ALA A 82 -14.60 5.06 -7.34
N GLN A 83 -15.80 5.37 -6.87
CA GLN A 83 -16.05 6.29 -5.76
C GLN A 83 -16.81 5.60 -4.63
N ALA A 84 -16.35 5.83 -3.41
CA ALA A 84 -16.88 5.28 -2.17
C ALA A 84 -16.82 6.32 -1.04
N GLY A 85 -17.06 5.90 0.20
CA GLY A 85 -16.98 6.76 1.39
C GLY A 85 -18.27 7.50 1.75
N ASP A 86 -19.41 7.14 1.13
CA ASP A 86 -20.73 7.64 1.50
C ASP A 86 -21.45 6.62 2.41
N PRO A 87 -21.71 6.93 3.69
CA PRO A 87 -22.41 6.02 4.62
C PRO A 87 -23.86 5.75 4.21
N LEU A 88 -24.48 6.61 3.40
CA LEU A 88 -25.82 6.39 2.86
C LEU A 88 -25.79 5.57 1.56
N GLY A 89 -24.64 5.51 0.88
CA GLY A 89 -24.50 4.85 -0.42
C GLY A 89 -25.25 5.52 -1.56
N LYS A 90 -25.55 6.82 -1.46
CA LYS A 90 -26.39 7.55 -2.44
C LYS A 90 -25.63 8.64 -3.23
N GLY A 91 -24.36 8.87 -2.90
CA GLY A 91 -23.48 9.89 -3.47
C GLY A 91 -23.55 11.26 -2.81
N TYR A 92 -24.31 11.43 -1.73
CA TYR A 92 -24.51 12.75 -1.08
C TYR A 92 -24.45 12.72 0.45
N GLY A 93 -24.19 11.57 1.07
CA GLY A 93 -23.92 11.52 2.51
C GLY A 93 -22.45 11.81 2.83
N GLY A 94 -22.16 11.78 4.12
CA GLY A 94 -20.86 12.04 4.71
C GLY A 94 -20.94 11.94 6.23
N THR A 95 -19.89 12.37 6.92
CA THR A 95 -19.87 12.44 8.39
C THR A 95 -20.54 13.71 8.93
N GLY A 96 -20.71 14.72 8.08
CA GLY A 96 -21.17 16.05 8.47
C GLY A 96 -20.04 17.01 8.86
N ILE A 97 -18.78 16.57 8.77
CA ILE A 97 -17.59 17.40 9.03
C ILE A 97 -16.86 17.59 7.70
N THR A 98 -16.86 18.82 7.20
CA THR A 98 -16.17 19.15 5.94
C THR A 98 -14.73 19.59 6.18
N ILE A 99 -13.91 19.44 5.17
CA ILE A 99 -12.49 19.83 5.12
C ILE A 99 -12.23 20.74 3.92
N ASP A 100 -11.42 21.78 4.13
CA ASP A 100 -11.05 22.72 3.07
C ASP A 100 -10.15 22.03 2.03
N ALA A 101 -10.24 22.50 0.78
CA ALA A 101 -9.44 21.95 -0.31
C ALA A 101 -7.92 22.12 -0.09
N GLU A 102 -7.15 21.07 -0.41
CA GLU A 102 -5.69 21.06 -0.46
C GLU A 102 -5.24 20.73 -1.89
N PHE A 103 -5.67 21.57 -2.85
CA PHE A 103 -5.31 21.37 -4.26
C PHE A 103 -3.79 21.36 -4.45
N ASN A 104 -3.29 20.37 -5.18
CA ASN A 104 -1.86 20.15 -5.34
C ASN A 104 -1.49 19.77 -6.79
N ASN A 105 -0.19 19.62 -7.05
CA ASN A 105 0.36 19.40 -8.40
C ASN A 105 0.40 17.91 -8.80
N ARG A 106 -0.23 17.01 -8.03
CA ARG A 106 -0.35 15.61 -8.42
C ARG A 106 -1.37 15.48 -9.54
N SER A 107 -1.00 14.75 -10.59
CA SER A 107 -1.90 14.49 -11.70
C SER A 107 -2.80 13.29 -11.41
N HIS A 108 -4.07 13.37 -11.81
CA HIS A 108 -5.06 12.31 -11.73
C HIS A 108 -4.79 11.27 -12.82
N HIS A 109 -3.85 10.37 -12.57
CA HIS A 109 -3.55 9.23 -13.44
C HIS A 109 -4.18 7.95 -12.86
N THR A 110 -4.06 6.83 -13.57
CA THR A 110 -4.60 5.55 -13.08
C THR A 110 -4.10 5.22 -11.67
N GLY A 111 -5.03 4.88 -10.77
CA GLY A 111 -4.75 4.57 -9.38
C GLY A 111 -4.62 5.79 -8.45
N THR A 112 -4.66 7.01 -8.96
CA THR A 112 -4.66 8.21 -8.11
C THR A 112 -5.92 8.21 -7.23
N VAL A 113 -5.73 8.52 -5.95
CA VAL A 113 -6.81 8.62 -4.97
C VAL A 113 -7.01 10.08 -4.61
N ASN A 114 -8.22 10.59 -4.89
CA ASN A 114 -8.60 11.96 -4.61
C ASN A 114 -9.85 12.03 -3.73
N MET A 115 -10.06 13.19 -3.12
CA MET A 115 -11.23 13.45 -2.30
C MET A 115 -12.38 13.97 -3.16
N ALA A 116 -13.54 13.32 -3.04
CA ALA A 116 -14.75 13.79 -3.68
C ALA A 116 -15.35 14.95 -2.87
N ARG A 117 -16.04 15.86 -3.57
CA ARG A 117 -16.67 17.05 -2.99
C ARG A 117 -17.89 17.46 -3.80
N ALA A 118 -18.74 18.29 -3.21
CA ALA A 118 -19.78 19.00 -3.95
C ALA A 118 -19.17 20.18 -4.74
N ASN A 119 -20.03 21.07 -5.24
CA ASN A 119 -19.60 22.23 -6.04
C ASN A 119 -18.67 23.17 -5.28
N ASP A 120 -18.90 23.33 -3.97
CA ASP A 120 -18.02 24.10 -3.09
C ASP A 120 -16.66 23.38 -2.96
N PRO A 121 -15.53 24.03 -3.31
CA PRO A 121 -14.19 23.50 -3.08
C PRO A 121 -13.95 22.93 -1.68
N ASN A 122 -14.55 23.53 -0.64
CA ASN A 122 -14.33 23.20 0.77
C ASN A 122 -15.41 22.29 1.36
N SER A 123 -16.07 21.49 0.50
CA SER A 123 -17.14 20.56 0.89
C SER A 123 -16.74 19.09 0.89
N ALA A 124 -15.44 18.80 0.76
CA ALA A 124 -14.93 17.45 0.97
C ALA A 124 -15.25 16.99 2.40
N ASP A 125 -15.55 15.71 2.60
CA ASP A 125 -15.90 15.12 3.90
C ASP A 125 -15.25 13.74 4.04
N SER A 126 -15.94 12.68 3.61
CA SER A 126 -15.48 11.30 3.76
C SER A 126 -15.39 10.52 2.45
N GLN A 127 -15.99 11.04 1.38
CA GLN A 127 -16.05 10.37 0.09
C GLN A 127 -14.73 10.52 -0.70
N PHE A 128 -14.21 9.43 -1.24
CA PHE A 128 -13.00 9.43 -2.06
C PHE A 128 -13.23 8.68 -3.38
N SER A 129 -12.37 8.96 -4.35
CA SER A 129 -12.38 8.32 -5.67
C SER A 129 -11.01 7.75 -6.03
N ILE A 130 -11.00 6.56 -6.63
CA ILE A 130 -9.83 5.95 -7.28
C ILE A 130 -10.00 6.12 -8.80
N MET A 131 -8.99 6.70 -9.44
CA MET A 131 -8.98 6.93 -10.89
C MET A 131 -8.76 5.62 -11.68
N TYR A 132 -9.62 5.32 -12.66
CA TYR A 132 -9.39 4.21 -13.60
C TYR A 132 -8.41 4.57 -14.71
N VAL A 133 -8.44 5.82 -15.16
CA VAL A 133 -7.63 6.32 -16.28
C VAL A 133 -7.13 7.71 -15.94
N HIS A 134 -6.16 8.18 -16.72
CA HIS A 134 -5.71 9.56 -16.62
C HIS A 134 -6.81 10.55 -17.01
N ASN A 135 -7.00 11.56 -16.16
CA ASN A 135 -7.92 12.65 -16.37
C ASN A 135 -7.33 13.98 -15.86
N GLY A 136 -6.51 14.64 -16.69
CA GLY A 136 -5.93 15.94 -16.38
C GLY A 136 -6.95 17.06 -16.15
N PHE A 137 -8.24 16.87 -16.47
CA PHE A 137 -9.27 17.84 -16.10
C PHE A 137 -9.47 17.92 -14.58
N LEU A 138 -9.13 16.90 -13.79
CA LEU A 138 -9.30 16.99 -12.33
C LEU A 138 -8.11 17.67 -11.64
N ASP A 139 -6.98 17.83 -12.34
CA ASP A 139 -5.75 18.39 -11.80
C ASP A 139 -5.98 19.83 -11.30
N HIS A 140 -5.42 20.12 -10.12
CA HIS A 140 -5.60 21.39 -9.39
C HIS A 140 -7.05 21.76 -9.03
N ARG A 141 -8.02 20.83 -9.20
CA ARG A 141 -9.45 21.04 -8.90
C ARG A 141 -10.02 20.08 -7.85
N TYR A 142 -9.29 19.00 -7.57
CA TYR A 142 -9.59 18.01 -6.55
C TYR A 142 -8.33 17.72 -5.75
N THR A 143 -8.48 17.51 -4.44
CA THR A 143 -7.36 17.18 -3.57
C THR A 143 -6.94 15.73 -3.82
N VAL A 144 -5.72 15.53 -4.30
CA VAL A 144 -5.10 14.20 -4.34
C VAL A 144 -4.42 13.94 -3.00
N TRP A 145 -4.84 12.89 -2.30
CA TRP A 145 -4.32 12.52 -0.99
C TRP A 145 -3.60 11.17 -0.98
N GLY A 146 -3.66 10.40 -2.08
CA GLY A 146 -2.96 9.12 -2.16
C GLY A 146 -2.89 8.51 -3.55
N GLN A 147 -2.33 7.31 -3.61
CA GLN A 147 -2.13 6.52 -4.82
C GLN A 147 -2.20 5.03 -4.50
N VAL A 148 -2.91 4.27 -5.34
CA VAL A 148 -2.88 2.82 -5.29
C VAL A 148 -1.48 2.34 -5.69
N LEU A 149 -0.80 1.66 -4.76
CA LEU A 149 0.47 0.96 -5.00
C LEU A 149 0.24 -0.44 -5.55
N GLY A 150 -0.88 -1.07 -5.18
CA GLY A 150 -1.15 -2.45 -5.52
C GLY A 150 -2.62 -2.84 -5.33
N GLY A 151 -3.02 -3.95 -5.95
CA GLY A 151 -4.38 -4.47 -5.84
C GLY A 151 -5.35 -3.84 -6.83
N PHE A 152 -4.83 -3.22 -7.89
CA PHE A 152 -5.65 -2.54 -8.88
C PHE A 152 -6.55 -3.52 -9.66
N ASP A 153 -6.20 -4.81 -9.72
CA ASP A 153 -7.10 -5.85 -10.22
C ASP A 153 -8.38 -5.99 -9.39
N ALA A 154 -8.32 -5.76 -8.08
CA ALA A 154 -9.51 -5.71 -7.24
C ALA A 154 -10.37 -4.48 -7.59
N VAL A 155 -9.74 -3.33 -7.85
CA VAL A 155 -10.45 -2.12 -8.34
C VAL A 155 -11.12 -2.40 -9.69
N ASN A 156 -10.44 -3.08 -10.62
CA ASN A 156 -10.99 -3.41 -11.94
C ASN A 156 -12.18 -4.38 -11.90
N LYS A 157 -12.28 -5.21 -10.85
CA LYS A 157 -13.36 -6.18 -10.65
C LYS A 157 -14.59 -5.61 -9.94
N LEU A 158 -14.51 -4.40 -9.40
CA LEU A 158 -15.67 -3.73 -8.81
C LEU A 158 -16.82 -3.66 -9.81
N LYS A 159 -18.04 -3.93 -9.33
CA LYS A 159 -19.26 -3.77 -10.13
C LYS A 159 -19.35 -2.35 -10.69
N LYS A 160 -19.52 -2.26 -12.00
CA LYS A 160 -19.62 -0.99 -12.74
C LYS A 160 -21.08 -0.60 -12.93
N ALA A 161 -21.32 0.70 -13.02
CA ALA A 161 -22.59 1.24 -13.44
C ALA A 161 -22.92 0.78 -14.86
N LYS A 162 -24.19 0.44 -15.10
CA LYS A 162 -24.67 0.16 -16.45
C LYS A 162 -24.54 1.41 -17.33
N PRO A 163 -24.38 1.26 -18.66
CA PRO A 163 -24.46 2.39 -19.58
C PRO A 163 -25.68 3.27 -19.30
N HIS A 164 -25.50 4.58 -19.29
CA HIS A 164 -26.55 5.59 -19.02
C HIS A 164 -27.12 5.63 -17.59
N SER A 165 -26.53 4.91 -16.63
CA SER A 165 -26.92 5.08 -15.22
C SER A 165 -26.68 6.52 -14.77
N PRO A 166 -27.69 7.21 -14.20
CA PRO A 166 -27.55 8.60 -13.77
C PRO A 166 -26.37 8.77 -12.81
N GLY A 167 -25.47 9.71 -13.14
CA GLY A 167 -24.28 9.99 -12.32
C GLY A 167 -23.27 8.85 -12.20
N GLY A 168 -23.45 7.73 -12.91
CA GLY A 168 -22.64 6.53 -12.73
C GLY A 168 -22.98 5.70 -11.50
N GLN A 169 -24.24 5.75 -11.03
CA GLN A 169 -24.71 4.95 -9.90
C GLN A 169 -24.68 3.44 -10.21
N VAL A 170 -24.26 2.65 -9.23
CA VAL A 170 -24.15 1.19 -9.34
C VAL A 170 -25.37 0.51 -8.73
N GLU A 171 -25.96 -0.46 -9.44
CA GLU A 171 -26.97 -1.36 -8.87
C GLU A 171 -26.28 -2.48 -8.08
N ASP A 172 -26.75 -2.74 -6.85
CA ASP A 172 -26.17 -3.75 -5.95
C ASP A 172 -24.64 -3.60 -5.79
N PRO A 173 -24.15 -2.43 -5.36
CA PRO A 173 -22.72 -2.11 -5.33
C PRO A 173 -21.93 -3.06 -4.42
N ASP A 174 -20.68 -3.30 -4.81
CA ASP A 174 -19.72 -3.97 -3.91
C ASP A 174 -19.43 -3.09 -2.69
N VAL A 175 -18.93 -3.71 -1.62
CA VAL A 175 -18.60 -3.03 -0.35
C VAL A 175 -17.10 -3.01 -0.08
N ILE A 176 -16.66 -2.01 0.67
CA ILE A 176 -15.41 -2.05 1.40
C ILE A 176 -15.61 -3.06 2.54
N VAL A 177 -14.93 -4.20 2.48
CA VAL A 177 -15.02 -5.24 3.52
C VAL A 177 -14.35 -4.73 4.79
N LYS A 178 -13.16 -4.15 4.65
CA LYS A 178 -12.44 -3.55 5.76
C LYS A 178 -11.45 -2.49 5.27
N MET A 179 -11.31 -1.39 5.99
CA MET A 179 -10.22 -0.42 5.76
C MET A 179 -9.43 -0.24 7.04
N ARG A 180 -8.10 -0.36 6.99
CA ARG A 180 -7.24 -0.37 8.18
C ARG A 180 -5.82 0.12 7.91
N LEU A 181 -5.18 0.57 8.98
CA LEU A 181 -3.75 0.88 8.96
C LEU A 181 -2.93 -0.40 9.15
N PRO A 182 -1.69 -0.48 8.61
CA PRO A 182 -0.84 -1.66 8.76
C PRO A 182 -0.62 -2.08 10.21
N ALA A 183 -0.47 -1.13 11.14
CA ALA A 183 -0.29 -1.40 12.57
C ALA A 183 -1.52 -2.05 13.26
N GLU A 184 -2.71 -1.92 12.67
CA GLU A 184 -3.96 -2.53 13.18
C GLU A 184 -4.24 -3.92 12.58
N VAL A 185 -3.42 -4.37 11.62
CA VAL A 185 -3.44 -5.76 11.18
C VAL A 185 -2.73 -6.58 12.24
N GLU A 186 -3.48 -6.98 13.28
CA GLU A 186 -3.02 -8.00 14.21
C GLU A 186 -2.69 -9.25 13.38
N GLN A 187 -1.39 -9.57 13.32
CA GLN A 187 -0.87 -10.65 12.51
C GLN A 187 -1.35 -11.98 13.08
N THR A 188 -2.50 -12.48 12.63
CA THR A 188 -2.87 -13.88 12.86
C THR A 188 -1.96 -14.74 11.98
N CYS A 189 -0.81 -15.13 12.54
CA CYS A 189 0.15 -16.00 11.87
C CYS A 189 -0.47 -17.38 11.71
N VAL A 190 -0.71 -17.81 10.48
CA VAL A 190 -1.15 -19.18 10.16
C VAL A 190 0.00 -19.86 9.43
N ASP A 191 0.57 -20.88 10.03
CA ASP A 191 1.57 -21.74 9.39
C ASP A 191 0.87 -22.67 8.39
N THR A 192 1.29 -22.60 7.13
CA THR A 192 0.71 -23.38 6.04
C THR A 192 1.42 -24.72 5.83
N ASP A 193 2.43 -25.08 6.63
CA ASP A 193 3.04 -26.41 6.56
C ASP A 193 2.28 -27.41 7.45
N PRO A 194 1.48 -28.33 6.87
CA PRO A 194 0.72 -29.32 7.62
C PRO A 194 1.61 -30.34 8.36
N LYS A 195 2.94 -30.31 8.20
CA LYS A 195 3.90 -31.22 8.84
C LYS A 195 4.58 -30.66 10.09
N CYS A 196 4.37 -29.39 10.46
CA CYS A 196 4.93 -28.85 11.70
C CYS A 196 4.17 -29.41 12.92
N GLU A 197 4.73 -30.45 13.53
CA GLU A 197 4.17 -31.17 14.68
C GLU A 197 4.21 -30.35 15.99
N TYR A 198 4.98 -29.27 16.04
CA TYR A 198 5.31 -28.52 17.28
C TYR A 198 4.74 -27.09 17.32
N TRP A 199 3.66 -26.84 16.57
CA TRP A 199 3.01 -25.53 16.46
C TRP A 199 2.52 -24.96 17.81
N ALA A 200 2.74 -23.67 18.03
CA ALA A 200 2.22 -22.93 19.18
C ALA A 200 0.81 -22.36 18.86
N ARG A 201 -0.24 -22.97 19.42
CA ARG A 201 -1.60 -22.41 19.32
C ARG A 201 -1.81 -21.29 20.36
N PRO A 202 -2.48 -20.19 20.00
CA PRO A 202 -2.88 -19.18 20.98
C PRO A 202 -3.82 -19.78 22.03
N GLY A 203 -3.45 -19.72 23.32
CA GLY A 203 -4.32 -20.06 24.44
C GLY A 203 -4.49 -21.56 24.76
N GLU A 204 -3.85 -22.49 24.04
CA GLU A 204 -3.87 -23.91 24.42
C GLU A 204 -2.64 -24.27 25.27
N THR A 205 -2.87 -24.64 26.53
CA THR A 205 -1.96 -25.55 27.23
C THR A 205 -2.25 -26.96 26.70
N GLY A 206 -1.51 -27.39 25.68
CA GLY A 206 -1.75 -28.61 24.90
C GLY A 206 -2.02 -29.94 25.64
N TYR A 207 -2.46 -30.93 24.89
CA TYR A 207 -2.63 -32.30 25.36
C TYR A 207 -1.28 -33.04 25.18
N GLY A 208 -0.62 -33.42 26.28
CA GLY A 208 0.50 -34.38 26.24
C GLY A 208 1.93 -33.83 26.31
N GLY A 209 2.27 -33.04 27.32
CA GLY A 209 3.58 -33.10 28.00
C GLY A 209 4.85 -32.61 27.28
N ARG A 210 4.81 -32.15 26.02
CA ARG A 210 5.98 -31.56 25.30
C ARG A 210 5.90 -30.03 25.14
N HIS A 211 5.44 -29.34 26.18
CA HIS A 211 4.98 -27.94 26.10
C HIS A 211 6.10 -26.88 26.03
N SER A 212 7.36 -27.23 26.31
CA SER A 212 8.44 -26.25 26.40
C SER A 212 9.28 -26.10 25.13
N ILE A 213 9.03 -26.92 24.10
CA ILE A 213 9.80 -26.88 22.84
C ILE A 213 9.13 -26.05 21.75
N GLY A 214 7.80 -25.90 21.78
CA GLY A 214 7.02 -25.11 20.81
C GLY A 214 7.01 -23.60 21.07
N GLU A 215 7.52 -23.13 22.21
CA GLU A 215 7.34 -21.74 22.65
C GLU A 215 8.36 -20.78 22.03
N CYS A 216 7.87 -19.85 21.21
CA CYS A 216 8.68 -18.85 20.51
C CYS A 216 9.44 -17.90 21.44
N GLN A 217 8.91 -17.63 22.64
CA GLN A 217 9.55 -16.74 23.61
C GLN A 217 10.64 -17.44 24.44
N LYS A 218 10.52 -18.75 24.64
CA LYS A 218 11.43 -19.51 25.52
C LYS A 218 12.40 -20.41 24.77
N ASN A 219 12.11 -20.78 23.53
CA ASN A 219 12.95 -21.67 22.71
C ASN A 219 12.99 -21.30 21.22
N PRO A 220 13.44 -20.09 20.87
CA PRO A 220 13.43 -19.59 19.50
C PRO A 220 14.33 -20.41 18.56
N ASP A 221 15.47 -20.92 19.02
CA ASP A 221 16.43 -21.64 18.17
C ASP A 221 15.89 -23.00 17.71
N PHE A 222 15.21 -23.73 18.60
CA PHE A 222 14.54 -24.98 18.21
C PHE A 222 13.44 -24.70 17.20
N MET A 223 12.63 -23.67 17.45
CA MET A 223 11.52 -23.32 16.56
C MET A 223 12.02 -22.85 15.20
N ASN A 224 13.08 -22.05 15.13
CA ASN A 224 13.71 -21.66 13.87
C ASN A 224 14.22 -22.85 13.05
N LYS A 225 14.53 -23.98 13.69
CA LYS A 225 15.05 -25.18 13.02
C LYS A 225 13.95 -26.19 12.68
N ALA A 226 12.99 -26.37 13.58
CA ALA A 226 11.93 -27.37 13.47
C ALA A 226 10.72 -26.83 12.69
N CYS A 227 10.36 -25.56 12.90
CA CYS A 227 9.25 -24.87 12.26
C CYS A 227 9.63 -23.39 11.99
N PRO A 228 10.47 -23.13 10.97
CA PRO A 228 11.15 -21.84 10.74
C PRO A 228 10.24 -20.63 10.60
N VAL A 229 8.95 -20.83 10.33
CA VAL A 229 7.94 -19.78 10.13
C VAL A 229 7.08 -19.50 11.37
N SER A 230 7.15 -20.31 12.42
CA SER A 230 6.17 -20.26 13.51
C SER A 230 6.44 -19.22 14.61
N CYS A 231 7.65 -18.64 14.67
CA CYS A 231 8.09 -17.85 15.83
C CYS A 231 8.51 -16.41 15.55
N GLY A 232 7.69 -15.71 14.76
CA GLY A 232 7.96 -14.30 14.45
C GLY A 232 9.04 -14.10 13.40
N GLN A 233 9.36 -15.12 12.60
CA GLN A 233 9.82 -14.91 11.22
C GLN A 233 8.71 -14.34 10.32
N CYS A 234 7.49 -14.18 10.86
CA CYS A 234 6.54 -13.14 10.45
C CYS A 234 7.02 -11.73 10.85
N GLN A 235 8.33 -11.50 10.90
CA GLN A 235 8.88 -10.17 10.97
C GLN A 235 8.87 -9.63 9.55
N VAL A 236 7.97 -8.66 9.35
CA VAL A 236 8.09 -7.57 8.38
C VAL A 236 8.36 -8.09 6.98
N LEU A 237 7.34 -7.98 6.12
CA LEU A 237 7.40 -8.39 4.74
C LEU A 237 7.05 -9.88 4.49
N GLU A 238 5.84 -10.31 4.85
CA GLU A 238 4.99 -10.57 3.69
C GLU A 238 4.76 -9.19 3.08
N LYS A 239 5.71 -8.81 2.21
CA LYS A 239 5.42 -7.93 1.09
C LYS A 239 4.06 -8.40 0.69
N ALA A 240 3.10 -7.48 0.69
CA ALA A 240 2.00 -7.61 -0.22
C ALA A 240 2.64 -8.16 -1.50
N ASN A 241 2.50 -9.48 -1.77
CA ASN A 241 2.94 -10.08 -3.02
C ASN A 241 1.90 -9.67 -4.07
N ILE A 242 1.60 -8.39 -4.02
CA ILE A 242 0.85 -7.57 -4.90
C ILE A 242 2.00 -7.01 -5.73
N PRO A 243 2.41 -7.72 -6.80
CA PRO A 243 3.44 -7.21 -7.69
C PRO A 243 3.09 -5.76 -8.00
N CYS A 244 4.05 -4.85 -7.89
CA CYS A 244 3.90 -3.46 -8.34
C CYS A 244 3.34 -3.53 -9.76
N THR A 245 2.04 -3.35 -9.88
CA THR A 245 1.36 -3.62 -11.14
C THR A 245 1.58 -2.36 -11.93
N ASN A 246 2.20 -2.48 -13.10
CA ASN A 246 2.41 -1.34 -13.97
C ASN A 246 1.05 -0.79 -14.39
N LEU A 247 0.56 0.23 -13.67
CA LEU A 247 -0.74 0.86 -13.92
C LEU A 247 -0.75 1.63 -15.24
N TYR A 248 0.42 1.78 -15.90
CA TYR A 248 0.56 2.37 -17.20
C TYR A 248 0.67 1.29 -18.29
N ARG A 249 -0.45 1.00 -18.97
CA ARG A 249 -0.54 0.08 -20.12
C ARG A 249 0.43 0.37 -21.28
N GLN A 250 1.15 1.49 -21.27
CA GLN A 250 2.09 1.89 -22.33
C GLN A 250 3.54 1.48 -22.03
N CYS A 251 3.82 0.91 -20.86
CA CYS A 251 5.15 0.38 -20.50
C CYS A 251 5.17 -1.15 -20.55
N THR A 252 4.72 -1.71 -21.68
CA THR A 252 4.50 -3.14 -21.91
C THR A 252 5.78 -3.98 -21.91
N ASP A 253 6.93 -3.38 -22.19
CA ASP A 253 8.14 -4.15 -22.50
C ASP A 253 9.04 -4.43 -21.28
N TRP A 254 8.81 -3.76 -20.15
CA TRP A 254 9.73 -3.76 -19.00
C TRP A 254 9.11 -4.17 -17.66
N ALA A 255 7.80 -4.39 -17.62
CA ALA A 255 7.07 -4.86 -16.42
C ALA A 255 6.65 -6.34 -16.52
N THR A 256 7.13 -7.07 -17.53
CA THR A 256 6.84 -8.49 -17.71
C THR A 256 7.83 -9.36 -16.92
N PRO A 257 7.37 -10.47 -16.32
CA PRO A 257 8.27 -11.45 -15.73
C PRO A 257 9.26 -11.98 -16.79
N GLY A 258 10.56 -11.72 -16.61
CA GLY A 258 11.63 -12.19 -17.51
C GLY A 258 12.52 -11.12 -18.15
N HIS A 259 12.21 -9.83 -17.98
CA HIS A 259 13.14 -8.72 -18.27
C HIS A 259 13.83 -8.24 -16.97
N THR A 260 14.97 -7.54 -17.07
CA THR A 260 15.63 -6.92 -15.89
C THR A 260 14.58 -6.09 -15.14
N SER A 261 14.40 -6.36 -13.84
CA SER A 261 13.25 -5.84 -13.09
C SER A 261 13.17 -4.31 -13.20
N ALA A 262 11.95 -3.76 -13.21
CA ALA A 262 11.71 -2.32 -13.27
C ALA A 262 12.50 -1.54 -12.19
N GLU A 263 12.73 -2.17 -11.03
CA GLU A 263 13.58 -1.70 -9.94
C GLU A 263 15.03 -1.45 -10.38
N GLY A 264 15.62 -2.36 -11.17
CA GLY A 264 16.97 -2.25 -11.69
C GLY A 264 17.15 -1.08 -12.65
N GLU A 265 16.15 -0.75 -13.47
CA GLU A 265 16.19 0.42 -14.37
C GLU A 265 15.90 1.74 -13.69
N CYS A 266 15.16 1.73 -12.58
CA CYS A 266 15.03 2.93 -11.78
C CYS A 266 16.39 3.37 -11.22
N VAL A 267 17.31 2.43 -11.04
CA VAL A 267 18.70 2.70 -10.68
C VAL A 267 19.55 2.98 -11.91
N ASN A 268 19.49 2.13 -12.94
CA ASN A 268 20.43 2.17 -14.08
C ASN A 268 20.00 3.13 -15.22
N ASN A 269 18.72 3.49 -15.30
CA ASN A 269 18.13 4.27 -16.40
C ASN A 269 17.00 5.21 -15.92
N ALA A 270 17.19 5.78 -14.72
CA ALA A 270 16.21 6.62 -14.02
C ALA A 270 15.63 7.74 -14.89
N LYS A 271 16.44 8.34 -15.78
CA LYS A 271 16.02 9.49 -16.59
C LYS A 271 15.05 9.09 -17.71
N TRP A 272 15.24 7.92 -18.33
CA TRP A 272 14.28 7.40 -19.31
C TRP A 272 13.02 6.91 -18.60
N MET A 273 13.17 6.20 -17.48
CA MET A 273 12.04 5.71 -16.69
C MET A 273 11.17 6.85 -16.14
N LYS A 274 11.75 7.91 -15.58
CA LYS A 274 11.01 9.12 -15.14
C LYS A 274 10.33 9.89 -16.27
N ARG A 275 10.66 9.61 -17.54
CA ARG A 275 9.99 10.22 -18.70
C ARG A 275 8.88 9.34 -19.26
N ASN A 276 9.13 8.03 -19.35
CA ASN A 276 8.26 7.09 -20.06
C ASN A 276 7.45 6.17 -19.14
N CYS A 277 7.98 5.80 -17.97
CA CYS A 277 7.40 4.88 -16.99
C CYS A 277 7.46 5.46 -15.56
N LYS A 278 6.88 6.66 -15.39
CA LYS A 278 7.03 7.51 -14.19
C LYS A 278 6.74 6.80 -12.86
N LEU A 279 5.76 5.90 -12.84
CA LEU A 279 5.27 5.23 -11.62
C LEU A 279 6.06 3.98 -11.27
N SER A 280 6.75 3.38 -12.24
CA SER A 280 7.65 2.24 -11.99
C SER A 280 8.83 2.63 -11.10
N CYS A 281 9.14 3.92 -11.02
CA CYS A 281 10.20 4.48 -10.19
C CYS A 281 9.69 5.39 -9.07
N ASP A 282 8.41 5.31 -8.69
CA ASP A 282 7.97 5.93 -7.44
C ASP A 282 8.76 5.30 -6.27
N PRO A 283 9.27 6.09 -5.30
CA PRO A 283 10.00 5.55 -4.15
C PRO A 283 9.27 4.42 -3.42
N ALA A 284 7.94 4.44 -3.40
CA ALA A 284 7.12 3.38 -2.79
C ALA A 284 7.10 2.08 -3.61
N CYS A 285 7.37 2.14 -4.92
CA CYS A 285 7.58 0.96 -5.77
C CYS A 285 9.01 0.41 -5.68
N GLN A 286 10.00 1.24 -5.29
CA GLN A 286 11.41 0.84 -5.17
C GLN A 286 11.75 0.17 -3.83
N ALA A 287 10.87 0.29 -2.84
CA ALA A 287 11.00 -0.33 -1.52
C ALA A 287 10.35 -1.73 -1.43
N ALA A 288 9.79 -2.24 -2.55
CA ALA A 288 9.03 -3.47 -2.64
C ALA A 288 9.88 -4.71 -2.96
#